data_AF-A0A842RBJ0-F1
#
_entry.id   AF-A0A842RBJ0-F1
#
_cell.length_a   1.000
_cell.length_b   1.000
_cell.length_c   1.000
_cell.angle_alpha   90.00
_cell.angle_beta   90.00
_cell.angle_gamma   90.00
#
_symmetry.space_group_name_H-M   'P 1'
#
loop_
_entity.id
_entity.type
_entity.pdbx_description
1 polymer ?
#
loop_
_entity_poly.entity_id
_entity_poly.type
_entity_poly.pdbx_seq_one_letter_code
_entity_poly.pdbx_strand_id
1 'polypeptide(L)'
;MIDDKIKALKNMIESPSDLNGLLKYERKLRDASIDRLSEIRALSLRIMKSGKKNEEITTIFPKIKDRIDSLIEKARKQANGLTPGISEEAKKHIIQNAILYNLIIFSHCWDLKDNLSEIDSKVVFQETNSFRGLLKAALDTVHSIDDLFTGRENSISNVIPPEEVASNLSRKFKKELKLVEKSGALKGVITLDKPKLFGKSEYYDTLGNILLKIALSFGPESHTEEIAVRALVTRLKDEYPQVKAETSDVNKAIDKLAENGLIILKEDDKNLRWIQLHPTENESNAILALAKDKGFITLDEVMLQTKWSQEKATEEIEKFIKAGCAVVDSSYAEGPKYYFPGLLNE
;
A
#
# COMPACT_ATOMS: atom_id res chain seq x y z
N MET A 1 0.05 8.54 -19.83
CA MET A 1 0.90 7.53 -19.15
C MET A 1 0.30 7.05 -17.83
N ILE A 2 0.21 7.88 -16.78
CA ILE A 2 -0.41 7.46 -15.50
C ILE A 2 -1.88 7.03 -15.71
N ASP A 3 -2.64 7.79 -16.51
CA ASP A 3 -4.05 7.46 -16.79
C ASP A 3 -4.22 6.15 -17.56
N ASP A 4 -3.31 5.84 -18.48
CA ASP A 4 -3.32 4.58 -19.24
C ASP A 4 -3.03 3.38 -18.35
N LYS A 5 -2.07 3.55 -17.42
CA LYS A 5 -1.73 2.55 -16.39
C LYS A 5 -2.90 2.32 -15.44
N ILE A 6 -3.56 3.38 -14.97
CA ILE A 6 -4.77 3.29 -14.14
C ILE A 6 -5.89 2.60 -14.92
N LYS A 7 -6.10 2.94 -16.19
CA LYS A 7 -7.12 2.31 -17.04
C LYS A 7 -6.83 0.82 -17.24
N ALA A 8 -5.58 0.45 -17.47
CA ALA A 8 -5.17 -0.96 -17.57
C ALA A 8 -5.43 -1.71 -16.26
N LEU A 9 -5.06 -1.13 -15.11
CA LEU A 9 -5.38 -1.69 -13.80
C LEU A 9 -6.89 -1.86 -13.63
N LYS A 10 -7.69 -0.82 -13.92
CA LYS A 10 -9.16 -0.85 -13.84
C LYS A 10 -9.80 -1.98 -14.65
N ASN A 11 -9.29 -2.25 -15.85
CA ASN A 11 -9.77 -3.34 -16.70
C ASN A 11 -9.46 -4.74 -16.12
N MET A 12 -8.48 -4.82 -15.22
CA MET A 12 -8.09 -6.07 -14.56
C MET A 12 -8.89 -6.33 -13.28
N ILE A 13 -9.42 -5.30 -12.63
CA ILE A 13 -10.12 -5.40 -11.34
C ILE A 13 -11.26 -6.39 -11.41
N GLU A 14 -11.25 -7.31 -10.46
CA GLU A 14 -12.41 -8.07 -10.04
C GLU A 14 -12.64 -7.74 -8.56
N SER A 15 -13.90 -7.72 -8.10
CA SER A 15 -14.24 -7.59 -6.67
C SER A 15 -14.76 -8.92 -6.16
N PRO A 16 -13.89 -9.94 -6.06
CA PRO A 16 -14.32 -11.27 -5.66
C PRO A 16 -14.78 -11.28 -4.20
N SER A 17 -15.87 -12.01 -3.93
CA SER A 17 -16.41 -12.21 -2.60
C SER A 17 -16.01 -13.56 -1.99
N ASP A 18 -15.38 -14.44 -2.76
CA ASP A 18 -14.98 -15.80 -2.35
C ASP A 18 -13.59 -16.17 -2.86
N LEU A 19 -13.08 -17.32 -2.39
CA LEU A 19 -11.74 -17.81 -2.72
C LEU A 19 -11.57 -18.11 -4.23
N ASN A 20 -12.61 -18.59 -4.91
CA ASN A 20 -12.54 -18.92 -6.33
C ASN A 20 -12.41 -17.65 -7.19
N GLY A 21 -13.15 -16.60 -6.85
CA GLY A 21 -13.01 -15.29 -7.46
C GLY A 21 -11.63 -14.70 -7.20
N LEU A 22 -11.10 -14.81 -5.97
CA LEU A 22 -9.75 -14.35 -5.64
C LEU A 22 -8.68 -15.08 -6.48
N LEU A 23 -8.80 -16.41 -6.64
CA LEU A 23 -7.91 -17.22 -7.47
C LEU A 23 -7.96 -16.81 -8.95
N LYS A 24 -9.15 -16.53 -9.47
CA LYS A 24 -9.33 -16.06 -10.85
C LYS A 24 -8.69 -14.68 -11.05
N TYR A 25 -8.91 -13.77 -10.10
CA TYR A 25 -8.34 -12.43 -10.15
C TYR A 25 -6.81 -12.46 -10.08
N GLU A 26 -6.24 -13.25 -9.17
CA GLU A 26 -4.80 -13.45 -9.06
C GLU A 26 -4.19 -13.98 -10.36
N ARG A 27 -4.83 -15.00 -10.96
CA ARG A 27 -4.38 -15.59 -12.23
C ARG A 27 -4.36 -14.55 -13.35
N LYS A 28 -5.43 -13.76 -13.47
CA LYS A 28 -5.53 -12.70 -14.49
C LYS A 28 -4.42 -11.66 -14.35
N LEU A 29 -4.13 -11.23 -13.12
CA LEU A 29 -3.04 -10.27 -12.85
C LEU A 29 -1.66 -10.85 -13.13
N ARG A 30 -1.44 -12.12 -12.74
CA ARG A 30 -0.18 -12.82 -13.00
C ARG A 30 0.05 -12.99 -14.50
N ASP A 31 -0.96 -13.44 -15.24
CA ASP A 31 -0.86 -13.65 -16.69
C ASP A 31 -0.61 -12.31 -17.40
N ALA A 32 -1.29 -11.22 -17.00
CA ALA A 32 -1.00 -9.88 -17.50
C ALA A 32 0.43 -9.40 -17.21
N SER A 33 1.01 -9.78 -16.08
CA SER A 33 2.40 -9.47 -15.74
C SER A 33 3.39 -10.26 -16.62
N ILE A 34 3.09 -11.54 -16.88
CA ILE A 34 3.88 -12.40 -17.80
C ILE A 34 3.86 -11.85 -19.22
N ASP A 35 2.70 -11.40 -19.71
CA ASP A 35 2.57 -10.80 -21.03
C ASP A 35 3.42 -9.54 -21.14
N ARG A 36 3.39 -8.67 -20.12
CA ARG A 36 4.23 -7.46 -20.09
C ARG A 36 5.73 -7.78 -20.03
N LEU A 37 6.15 -8.73 -19.20
CA LEU A 37 7.55 -9.18 -19.18
C LEU A 37 7.99 -9.73 -20.53
N SER A 38 7.10 -10.42 -21.26
CA SER A 38 7.38 -10.93 -22.60
C SER A 38 7.56 -9.81 -23.64
N GLU A 39 6.76 -8.75 -23.56
CA GLU A 39 6.96 -7.55 -24.38
C GLU A 39 8.28 -6.83 -24.05
N ILE A 40 8.61 -6.69 -22.76
CA ILE A 40 9.86 -6.09 -22.27
C ILE A 40 11.07 -6.89 -22.77
N ARG A 41 10.98 -8.22 -22.77
CA ARG A 41 12.00 -9.11 -23.36
C ARG A 41 12.18 -8.83 -24.86
N ALA A 42 11.10 -8.75 -25.63
CA ALA A 42 11.15 -8.48 -27.06
C ALA A 42 11.78 -7.11 -27.37
N LEU A 43 11.41 -6.09 -26.58
CA LEU A 43 11.98 -4.76 -26.63
C LEU A 43 13.49 -4.77 -26.33
N SER A 44 13.90 -5.50 -25.30
CA SER A 44 15.32 -5.65 -24.93
C SER A 44 16.15 -6.28 -26.06
N LEU A 45 15.63 -7.32 -26.71
CA LEU A 45 16.27 -7.94 -27.88
C LEU A 45 16.40 -6.97 -29.07
N ARG A 46 15.39 -6.12 -29.29
CA ARG A 46 15.44 -5.09 -30.33
C ARG A 46 16.51 -4.05 -30.03
N ILE A 47 16.55 -3.55 -28.79
CA ILE A 47 17.57 -2.58 -28.35
C ILE A 47 18.98 -3.16 -28.53
N MET A 48 19.20 -4.42 -28.14
CA MET A 48 20.48 -5.11 -28.35
C MET A 48 20.88 -5.17 -29.83
N LYS A 49 19.91 -5.42 -30.71
CA LYS A 49 20.14 -5.50 -32.16
C LYS A 49 20.50 -4.14 -32.77
N SER A 50 19.80 -3.08 -32.36
CA SER A 50 20.00 -1.72 -32.85
C SER A 50 21.24 -1.05 -32.25
N GLY A 51 21.54 -1.33 -30.99
CA GLY A 51 22.62 -0.71 -30.21
C GLY A 51 23.95 -1.44 -30.27
N LYS A 52 24.20 -2.31 -31.26
CA LYS A 52 25.44 -3.14 -31.35
C LYS A 52 26.75 -2.34 -31.36
N LYS A 53 26.71 -1.07 -31.74
CA LYS A 53 27.86 -0.17 -31.77
C LYS A 53 28.05 0.63 -30.47
N ASN A 54 27.13 0.52 -29.51
CA ASN A 54 27.16 1.22 -28.24
C ASN A 54 27.62 0.26 -27.13
N GLU A 55 28.79 0.55 -26.54
CA GLU A 55 29.43 -0.29 -25.53
C GLU A 55 28.56 -0.51 -24.28
N GLU A 56 27.89 0.54 -23.79
CA GLU A 56 27.00 0.46 -22.62
C GLU A 56 25.84 -0.51 -22.89
N ILE A 57 25.20 -0.38 -24.07
CA ILE A 57 24.11 -1.27 -24.49
C ILE A 57 24.60 -2.72 -24.56
N THR A 58 25.74 -2.97 -25.23
CA THR A 58 26.28 -4.34 -25.37
C THR A 58 26.68 -4.97 -24.04
N THR A 59 26.99 -4.16 -23.03
CA THR A 59 27.40 -4.63 -21.70
C THR A 59 26.20 -4.89 -20.77
N ILE A 60 25.20 -4.00 -20.79
CA ILE A 60 24.13 -3.98 -19.79
C ILE A 60 22.90 -4.79 -20.25
N PHE A 61 22.51 -4.67 -21.52
CA PHE A 61 21.26 -5.29 -21.99
C PHE A 61 21.24 -6.82 -21.96
N PRO A 62 22.36 -7.56 -22.19
CA PRO A 62 22.37 -8.99 -21.96
C PRO A 62 21.94 -9.36 -20.53
N LYS A 63 22.46 -8.63 -19.53
CA LYS A 63 22.12 -8.83 -18.12
C LYS A 63 20.65 -8.52 -17.82
N ILE A 64 20.14 -7.41 -18.37
CA ILE A 64 18.72 -7.04 -18.26
C ILE A 64 17.85 -8.15 -18.87
N LYS A 65 18.16 -8.60 -20.08
CA LYS A 65 17.42 -9.65 -20.79
C LYS A 65 17.45 -10.98 -20.04
N ASP A 66 18.61 -11.40 -19.53
CA ASP A 66 18.71 -12.66 -18.79
C ASP A 66 17.94 -12.60 -17.47
N ARG A 67 17.92 -11.42 -16.83
CA ARG A 67 17.10 -11.21 -15.64
C ARG A 67 15.61 -11.21 -15.97
N ILE A 68 15.18 -10.59 -17.06
CA ILE A 68 13.78 -10.66 -17.53
C ILE A 68 13.37 -12.11 -17.82
N ASP A 69 14.23 -12.90 -18.48
CA ASP A 69 13.96 -14.32 -18.72
C ASP A 69 13.75 -15.08 -17.40
N SER A 70 14.60 -14.82 -16.40
CA SER A 70 14.45 -15.38 -15.05
C SER A 70 13.13 -14.96 -14.39
N LEU A 71 12.71 -13.69 -14.53
CA LEU A 71 11.46 -13.18 -13.98
C LEU A 71 10.23 -13.82 -14.64
N ILE A 72 10.26 -14.02 -15.97
CA ILE A 72 9.19 -14.72 -16.70
C ILE A 72 9.05 -16.16 -16.18
N GLU A 73 10.17 -16.86 -16.01
CA GLU A 73 10.15 -18.23 -15.49
C GLU A 73 9.70 -18.31 -14.04
N LYS A 74 10.10 -17.35 -13.18
CA LYS A 74 9.56 -17.22 -11.82
C LYS A 74 8.04 -17.03 -11.84
N ALA A 75 7.55 -16.06 -12.61
CA ALA A 75 6.12 -15.77 -12.72
C ALA A 75 5.30 -16.98 -13.20
N ARG A 76 5.82 -17.77 -14.15
CA ARG A 76 5.17 -19.00 -14.64
C ARG A 76 5.11 -20.10 -13.60
N LYS A 77 6.17 -20.26 -12.80
CA LYS A 77 6.24 -21.28 -11.74
C LYS A 77 5.36 -20.96 -10.53
N GLN A 78 5.01 -19.70 -10.33
CA GLN A 78 4.19 -19.22 -9.22
C GLN A 78 2.69 -19.56 -9.34
N ALA A 79 2.33 -20.71 -9.93
CA ALA A 79 0.99 -21.23 -9.77
C ALA A 79 0.73 -21.45 -8.26
N ASN A 80 -0.31 -20.79 -7.73
CA ASN A 80 -0.75 -20.99 -6.35
C ASN A 80 -1.35 -22.40 -6.24
N GLY A 81 -0.49 -23.41 -6.22
CA GLY A 81 -0.83 -24.75 -5.77
C GLY A 81 -1.09 -24.65 -4.29
N LEU A 82 -2.33 -24.31 -3.92
CA LEU A 82 -2.76 -24.33 -2.53
C LEU A 82 -2.55 -25.76 -2.02
N THR A 83 -1.58 -25.95 -1.13
CA THR A 83 -1.25 -27.27 -0.61
C THR A 83 -2.47 -27.87 0.08
N PRO A 84 -2.77 -29.17 -0.13
CA PRO A 84 -3.80 -29.85 0.64
C PRO A 84 -3.55 -29.69 2.15
N GLY A 85 -4.62 -29.49 2.92
CA GLY A 85 -4.55 -29.37 4.39
C GLY A 85 -4.35 -27.96 4.96
N ILE A 86 -4.15 -26.94 4.11
CA ILE A 86 -4.17 -25.53 4.57
C ILE A 86 -5.62 -25.10 4.87
N SER A 87 -5.82 -24.32 5.94
CA SER A 87 -7.15 -23.78 6.29
C SER A 87 -7.66 -22.80 5.22
N GLU A 88 -8.98 -22.66 5.10
CA GLU A 88 -9.58 -21.70 4.14
C GLU A 88 -9.11 -20.26 4.38
N GLU A 89 -8.93 -19.85 5.65
CA GLU A 89 -8.41 -18.53 6.01
C GLU A 89 -6.98 -18.33 5.51
N ALA A 90 -6.10 -19.32 5.74
CA ALA A 90 -4.72 -19.26 5.28
C ALA A 90 -4.64 -19.26 3.75
N LYS A 91 -5.50 -20.02 3.05
CA LYS A 91 -5.63 -19.95 1.59
C LYS A 91 -6.01 -18.54 1.13
N LYS A 92 -6.96 -17.91 1.81
CA LYS A 92 -7.40 -16.54 1.51
C LYS A 92 -6.25 -15.54 1.67
N HIS A 93 -5.51 -15.61 2.78
CA HIS A 93 -4.32 -14.76 3.01
C HIS A 93 -3.27 -14.95 1.91
N ILE A 94 -2.93 -16.19 1.57
CA ILE A 94 -1.97 -16.52 0.51
C ILE A 94 -2.37 -15.86 -0.81
N ILE A 95 -3.65 -15.95 -1.20
CA ILE A 95 -4.13 -15.38 -2.46
C ILE A 95 -4.22 -13.85 -2.40
N GLN A 96 -4.67 -13.27 -1.30
CA GLN A 96 -4.68 -11.81 -1.11
C GLN A 96 -3.27 -11.22 -1.18
N ASN A 97 -2.29 -11.86 -0.53
CA ASN A 97 -0.88 -11.48 -0.63
C ASN A 97 -0.38 -11.56 -2.08
N ALA A 98 -0.65 -12.67 -2.76
CA ALA A 98 -0.29 -12.82 -4.16
C ALA A 98 -0.87 -11.71 -5.05
N ILE A 99 -2.13 -11.31 -4.82
CA ILE A 99 -2.78 -10.19 -5.51
C ILE A 99 -2.04 -8.87 -5.23
N LEU A 100 -1.75 -8.56 -3.96
CA LEU A 100 -1.03 -7.33 -3.57
C LEU A 100 0.33 -7.22 -4.28
N TYR A 101 1.13 -8.29 -4.25
CA TYR A 101 2.41 -8.32 -4.94
C TYR A 101 2.24 -8.21 -6.47
N ASN A 102 1.32 -8.98 -7.06
CA ASN A 102 1.12 -8.97 -8.52
C ASN A 102 0.65 -7.59 -9.04
N LEU A 103 -0.12 -6.84 -8.25
CA LEU A 103 -0.52 -5.47 -8.61
C LEU A 103 0.68 -4.52 -8.72
N ILE A 104 1.60 -4.59 -7.76
CA ILE A 104 2.83 -3.77 -7.76
C ILE A 104 3.80 -4.26 -8.83
N ILE A 105 3.96 -5.58 -9.01
CA ILE A 105 4.79 -6.16 -10.07
C ILE A 105 4.29 -5.70 -11.44
N PHE A 106 2.98 -5.77 -11.71
CA PHE A 106 2.39 -5.27 -12.94
C PHE A 106 2.71 -3.78 -13.14
N SER A 107 2.58 -2.99 -12.09
CA SER A 107 2.90 -1.56 -12.09
C SER A 107 4.36 -1.31 -12.47
N HIS A 108 5.32 -2.03 -11.89
CA HIS A 108 6.73 -1.89 -12.22
C HIS A 108 7.09 -2.43 -13.61
N CYS A 109 6.43 -3.50 -14.08
CA CYS A 109 6.60 -3.98 -15.45
C CYS A 109 6.20 -2.90 -16.46
N TRP A 110 5.14 -2.15 -16.16
CA TRP A 110 4.75 -1.00 -16.98
C TRP A 110 5.86 0.05 -17.04
N ASP A 111 6.37 0.48 -15.89
CA ASP A 111 7.41 1.52 -15.83
C ASP A 111 8.72 1.07 -16.50
N LEU A 112 9.08 -0.21 -16.35
CA LEU A 112 10.22 -0.80 -17.04
C LEU A 112 10.03 -0.77 -18.56
N LYS A 113 8.85 -1.11 -19.06
CA LYS A 113 8.55 -1.05 -20.49
C LYS A 113 8.69 0.37 -21.03
N ASP A 114 8.20 1.37 -20.31
CA ASP A 114 8.29 2.78 -20.71
C ASP A 114 9.76 3.23 -20.75
N ASN A 115 10.54 2.95 -19.70
CA ASN A 115 11.98 3.23 -19.66
C ASN A 115 12.74 2.58 -20.83
N LEU A 116 12.45 1.31 -21.12
CA LEU A 116 13.07 0.61 -22.24
C LEU A 116 12.62 1.16 -23.60
N SER A 117 11.39 1.65 -23.72
CA SER A 117 10.88 2.23 -24.97
C SER A 117 11.58 3.55 -25.27
N GLU A 118 11.86 4.35 -24.24
CA GLU A 118 12.67 5.56 -24.37
C GLU A 118 14.12 5.23 -24.78
N ILE A 119 14.73 4.21 -24.16
CA ILE A 119 16.07 3.75 -24.56
C ILE A 119 16.08 3.28 -26.01
N ASP A 120 15.10 2.48 -26.44
CA ASP A 120 14.97 2.00 -27.82
C ASP A 120 14.89 3.16 -28.81
N SER A 121 14.05 4.16 -28.52
CA SER A 121 13.96 5.37 -29.33
C SER A 121 15.32 6.06 -29.46
N LYS A 122 16.00 6.31 -28.34
CA LYS A 122 17.31 6.99 -28.33
C LYS A 122 18.39 6.18 -29.06
N VAL A 123 18.38 4.86 -28.93
CA VAL A 123 19.31 3.97 -29.65
C VAL A 123 19.05 4.03 -31.16
N VAL A 124 17.78 4.03 -31.60
CA VAL A 124 17.40 4.14 -33.01
C VAL A 124 17.84 5.48 -33.61
N PHE A 125 17.69 6.58 -32.88
CA PHE A 125 18.08 7.93 -33.32
C PHE A 125 19.54 8.31 -33.04
N GLN A 126 20.35 7.38 -32.51
CA GLN A 126 21.77 7.58 -32.19
C GLN A 126 22.02 8.74 -31.21
N GLU A 127 21.07 9.02 -30.31
CA GLU A 127 21.20 10.04 -29.27
C GLU A 127 22.03 9.49 -28.10
N THR A 128 23.36 9.62 -28.18
CA THR A 128 24.28 9.04 -27.17
C THR A 128 24.41 9.82 -25.88
N ASN A 129 23.95 11.07 -25.87
CA ASN A 129 24.01 11.91 -24.69
C ASN A 129 22.82 11.55 -23.79
N SER A 130 23.08 10.88 -22.65
CA SER A 130 22.10 10.54 -21.58
C SER A 130 21.47 9.13 -21.59
N PHE A 131 22.25 8.06 -21.83
CA PHE A 131 21.77 6.68 -21.62
C PHE A 131 21.91 6.17 -20.18
N ARG A 132 22.98 6.56 -19.49
CA ARG A 132 23.33 6.00 -18.18
C ARG A 132 22.22 6.14 -17.14
N GLY A 133 21.51 7.28 -17.13
CA GLY A 133 20.39 7.50 -16.21
C GLY A 133 19.22 6.55 -16.46
N LEU A 134 18.80 6.42 -17.73
CA LEU A 134 17.72 5.52 -18.13
C LEU A 134 18.09 4.04 -17.91
N LEU A 135 19.32 3.65 -18.24
CA LEU A 135 19.85 2.31 -18.00
C LEU A 135 19.84 1.96 -16.51
N LYS A 136 20.28 2.89 -15.66
CA LYS A 136 20.24 2.72 -14.21
C LYS A 136 18.79 2.57 -13.73
N ALA A 137 17.88 3.44 -14.16
CA ALA A 137 16.47 3.35 -13.81
C ALA A 137 15.83 2.01 -14.23
N ALA A 138 16.17 1.51 -15.42
CA ALA A 138 15.72 0.20 -15.90
C ALA A 138 16.25 -0.94 -15.01
N LEU A 139 17.54 -0.94 -14.68
CA LEU A 139 18.15 -1.92 -13.78
C LEU A 139 17.54 -1.89 -12.37
N ASP A 140 17.37 -0.71 -11.80
CA ASP A 140 16.75 -0.52 -10.48
C ASP A 140 15.31 -1.06 -10.49
N THR A 141 14.56 -0.82 -11.58
CA THR A 141 13.21 -1.36 -11.75
C THR A 141 13.21 -2.89 -11.84
N VAL A 142 14.16 -3.48 -12.59
CA VAL A 142 14.31 -4.95 -12.69
C VAL A 142 14.63 -5.57 -11.33
N HIS A 143 15.55 -4.99 -10.55
CA HIS A 143 15.86 -5.45 -9.20
C HIS A 143 14.65 -5.35 -8.28
N SER A 144 13.93 -4.24 -8.36
CA SER A 144 12.69 -4.05 -7.59
C SER A 144 11.62 -5.10 -7.92
N ILE A 145 11.47 -5.50 -9.18
CA ILE A 145 10.55 -6.57 -9.57
C ILE A 145 11.00 -7.91 -8.98
N ASP A 146 12.30 -8.21 -9.00
CA ASP A 146 12.82 -9.45 -8.41
C ASP A 146 12.60 -9.51 -6.89
N ASP A 147 12.88 -8.41 -6.18
CA ASP A 147 12.61 -8.28 -4.73
C ASP A 147 11.13 -8.54 -4.42
N LEU A 148 10.21 -8.03 -5.25
CA LEU A 148 8.78 -8.25 -5.10
C LEU A 148 8.41 -9.74 -5.29
N PHE A 149 9.01 -10.42 -6.25
CA PHE A 149 8.79 -11.87 -6.40
C PHE A 149 9.30 -12.67 -5.20
N THR A 150 10.46 -12.32 -4.66
CA THR A 150 11.00 -12.95 -3.44
C THR A 150 10.13 -12.64 -2.21
N GLY A 151 9.68 -11.39 -2.06
CA GLY A 151 8.75 -10.99 -1.00
C GLY A 151 7.42 -11.75 -1.07
N ARG A 152 6.89 -11.93 -2.28
CA ARG A 152 5.69 -12.74 -2.54
C ARG A 152 5.90 -14.18 -2.06
N GLU A 153 6.98 -14.84 -2.48
CA GLU A 153 7.30 -16.21 -2.08
C GLU A 153 7.42 -16.38 -0.56
N ASN A 154 8.09 -15.43 0.12
CA ASN A 154 8.20 -15.41 1.57
C ASN A 154 6.84 -15.22 2.26
N SER A 155 6.01 -14.30 1.76
CA SER A 155 4.68 -14.03 2.34
C SER A 155 3.73 -15.22 2.24
N ILE A 156 3.85 -15.99 1.15
CA ILE A 156 3.05 -17.20 0.92
C ILE A 156 3.56 -18.34 1.80
N SER A 157 4.88 -18.54 1.86
CA SER A 157 5.49 -19.62 2.65
C SER A 157 5.23 -19.47 4.14
N ASN A 158 5.21 -18.23 4.64
CA ASN A 158 4.98 -17.92 6.05
C ASN A 158 3.53 -17.59 6.39
N VAL A 159 2.62 -17.58 5.40
CA VAL A 159 1.19 -17.25 5.56
C VAL A 159 0.99 -15.94 6.33
N ILE A 160 1.73 -14.89 5.91
CA ILE A 160 1.68 -13.58 6.57
C ILE A 160 0.28 -12.95 6.38
N PRO A 161 -0.33 -12.30 7.38
CA PRO A 161 -1.58 -11.57 7.20
C PRO A 161 -1.50 -10.50 6.10
N PRO A 162 -2.54 -10.33 5.26
CA PRO A 162 -2.56 -9.33 4.18
C PRO A 162 -2.35 -7.90 4.63
N GLU A 163 -2.79 -7.55 5.83
CA GLU A 163 -2.64 -6.22 6.43
C GLU A 163 -1.16 -5.91 6.70
N GLU A 164 -0.41 -6.90 7.20
CA GLU A 164 1.02 -6.78 7.43
C GLU A 164 1.79 -6.70 6.11
N VAL A 165 1.41 -7.51 5.12
CA VAL A 165 1.98 -7.44 3.76
C VAL A 165 1.72 -6.08 3.12
N ALA A 166 0.49 -5.57 3.20
CA ALA A 166 0.12 -4.26 2.68
C ALA A 166 0.92 -3.14 3.37
N SER A 167 1.08 -3.21 4.70
CA SER A 167 1.89 -2.28 5.48
C SER A 167 3.36 -2.30 5.02
N ASN A 168 3.95 -3.49 4.89
CA ASN A 168 5.33 -3.64 4.42
C ASN A 168 5.54 -3.14 2.99
N LEU A 169 4.60 -3.42 2.09
CA LEU A 169 4.63 -2.92 0.72
C LEU A 169 4.43 -1.40 0.67
N SER A 170 3.58 -0.82 1.52
CA SER A 170 3.34 0.63 1.58
C SER A 170 4.60 1.42 1.93
N ARG A 171 5.49 0.84 2.74
CA ARG A 171 6.77 1.45 3.12
C ARG A 171 7.70 1.66 1.93
N LYS A 172 7.74 0.72 0.98
CA LYS A 172 8.66 0.75 -0.18
C LYS A 172 7.99 1.20 -1.49
N PHE A 173 6.68 0.98 -1.63
CA PHE A 173 5.92 1.12 -2.87
C PHE A 173 4.66 1.99 -2.71
N LYS A 174 4.75 3.05 -1.89
CA LYS A 174 3.64 3.97 -1.57
C LYS A 174 2.94 4.49 -2.82
N LYS A 175 3.71 4.87 -3.86
CA LYS A 175 3.17 5.43 -5.10
C LYS A 175 2.34 4.40 -5.88
N GLU A 176 2.85 3.19 -6.00
CA GLU A 176 2.22 2.09 -6.72
C GLU A 176 0.95 1.66 -5.99
N LEU A 177 1.01 1.52 -4.67
CA LEU A 177 -0.17 1.20 -3.86
C LEU A 177 -1.27 2.26 -3.98
N LYS A 178 -0.93 3.55 -4.01
CA LYS A 178 -1.92 4.60 -4.29
C LYS A 178 -2.56 4.47 -5.66
N LEU A 179 -1.80 4.11 -6.69
CA LEU A 179 -2.36 3.89 -8.03
C LEU A 179 -3.32 2.70 -8.04
N VAL A 180 -2.95 1.64 -7.34
CA VAL A 180 -3.74 0.43 -7.17
C VAL A 180 -5.02 0.73 -6.37
N GLU A 181 -4.94 1.48 -5.26
CA GLU A 181 -6.10 1.98 -4.50
C GLU A 181 -7.02 2.84 -5.38
N LYS A 182 -6.48 3.84 -6.08
CA LYS A 182 -7.26 4.73 -6.99
C LYS A 182 -7.94 3.97 -8.13
N SER A 183 -7.34 2.87 -8.58
CA SER A 183 -7.98 2.02 -9.58
C SER A 183 -9.21 1.31 -8.99
N GLY A 184 -9.23 1.04 -7.68
CA GLY A 184 -10.20 0.20 -6.98
C GLY A 184 -9.72 -1.25 -6.84
N ALA A 185 -8.49 -1.56 -7.25
CA ALA A 185 -7.96 -2.93 -7.32
C ALA A 185 -7.76 -3.60 -5.95
N LEU A 186 -7.76 -2.82 -4.86
CA LEU A 186 -7.75 -3.32 -3.49
C LEU A 186 -9.15 -3.56 -2.90
N LYS A 187 -10.23 -3.16 -3.59
CA LYS A 187 -11.60 -3.44 -3.14
C LYS A 187 -11.83 -4.94 -3.16
N GLY A 188 -12.01 -5.55 -1.99
CA GLY A 188 -12.07 -7.02 -1.87
C GLY A 188 -10.86 -7.66 -1.20
N VAL A 189 -9.75 -6.92 -1.07
CA VAL A 189 -8.45 -7.47 -0.61
C VAL A 189 -8.22 -7.23 0.88
N ILE A 190 -8.58 -6.05 1.41
CA ILE A 190 -8.51 -5.77 2.86
C ILE A 190 -9.78 -6.26 3.52
N THR A 191 -9.66 -7.22 4.44
CA THR A 191 -10.79 -7.82 5.17
C THR A 191 -10.64 -7.55 6.65
N LEU A 192 -11.71 -7.09 7.29
CA LEU A 192 -11.74 -6.97 8.75
C LEU A 192 -13.05 -7.57 9.25
N ASP A 193 -12.96 -8.77 9.80
CA ASP A 193 -14.08 -9.49 10.40
C ASP A 193 -14.01 -9.39 11.93
N LYS A 194 -15.16 -9.17 12.57
CA LYS A 194 -15.24 -9.08 14.04
C LYS A 194 -14.97 -10.45 14.67
N PRO A 195 -13.96 -10.58 15.56
CA PRO A 195 -13.62 -11.88 16.14
C PRO A 195 -14.64 -12.31 17.21
N LYS A 196 -14.90 -13.62 17.29
CA LYS A 196 -15.94 -14.19 18.17
C LYS A 196 -15.54 -14.19 19.65
N LEU A 197 -14.28 -14.53 19.96
CA LEU A 197 -13.81 -14.82 21.33
C LEU A 197 -12.76 -13.81 21.81
N PHE A 198 -11.55 -13.83 21.24
CA PHE A 198 -10.42 -12.98 21.61
C PHE A 198 -10.03 -12.04 20.46
N GLY A 199 -9.23 -10.99 20.72
CA GLY A 199 -8.79 -10.04 19.66
C GLY A 199 -9.77 -8.90 19.35
N LYS A 200 -10.84 -8.74 20.14
CA LYS A 200 -11.83 -7.66 19.93
C LYS A 200 -11.21 -6.26 20.06
N SER A 201 -10.22 -6.07 20.93
CA SER A 201 -9.53 -4.76 21.03
C SER A 201 -8.82 -4.41 19.73
N GLU A 202 -7.96 -5.31 19.25
CA GLU A 202 -7.19 -5.13 18.00
C GLU A 202 -8.10 -4.91 16.78
N TYR A 203 -9.27 -5.57 16.75
CA TYR A 203 -10.31 -5.30 15.77
C TYR A 203 -10.80 -3.85 15.83
N TYR A 204 -11.16 -3.33 17.01
CA TYR A 204 -11.63 -1.94 17.15
C TYR A 204 -10.52 -0.93 16.90
N ASP A 205 -9.27 -1.27 17.21
CA ASP A 205 -8.09 -0.45 16.90
C ASP A 205 -7.89 -0.32 15.39
N THR A 206 -7.92 -1.46 14.70
CA THR A 206 -7.81 -1.49 13.23
C THR A 206 -8.99 -0.77 12.56
N LEU A 207 -10.22 -0.98 13.05
CA LEU A 207 -11.39 -0.28 12.55
C LEU A 207 -11.31 1.22 12.81
N GLY A 208 -10.83 1.63 13.99
CA GLY A 208 -10.58 3.03 14.36
C GLY A 208 -9.59 3.70 13.40
N ASN A 209 -8.51 3.01 13.05
CA ASN A 209 -7.53 3.49 12.07
C ASN A 209 -8.15 3.73 10.69
N ILE A 210 -8.96 2.79 10.21
CA ILE A 210 -9.66 2.94 8.93
C ILE A 210 -10.63 4.13 8.98
N LEU A 211 -11.38 4.27 10.08
CA LEU A 211 -12.34 5.37 10.26
C LEU A 211 -11.66 6.74 10.35
N LEU A 212 -10.51 6.83 11.04
CA LEU A 212 -9.72 8.04 11.12
C LEU A 212 -9.17 8.44 9.74
N LYS A 213 -8.68 7.46 8.95
CA LYS A 213 -8.25 7.68 7.56
C LYS A 213 -9.41 8.19 6.69
N ILE A 214 -10.57 7.55 6.80
CA ILE A 214 -11.79 7.98 6.09
C ILE A 214 -12.15 9.41 6.48
N ALA A 215 -12.13 9.75 7.77
CA ALA A 215 -12.44 11.10 8.25
C ALA A 215 -11.49 12.16 7.67
N LEU A 216 -10.18 11.89 7.65
CA LEU A 216 -9.17 12.78 7.06
C LEU A 216 -9.36 12.99 5.55
N SER A 217 -9.99 12.03 4.85
CA SER A 217 -10.26 12.12 3.41
C SER A 217 -11.40 13.09 3.03
N PHE A 218 -12.17 13.61 3.98
CA PHE A 218 -13.25 14.57 3.71
C PHE A 218 -12.75 15.97 3.32
N GLY A 219 -11.42 16.21 3.33
CA GLY A 219 -10.78 17.42 2.82
C GLY A 219 -10.43 18.44 3.91
N PRO A 220 -9.67 19.50 3.59
CA PRO A 220 -9.22 20.48 4.58
C PRO A 220 -10.38 21.22 5.27
N GLU A 221 -11.51 21.44 4.59
CA GLU A 221 -12.70 22.10 5.17
C GLU A 221 -13.33 21.27 6.31
N SER A 222 -13.30 19.93 6.19
CA SER A 222 -13.81 19.00 7.20
C SER A 222 -12.91 18.83 8.43
N HIS A 223 -11.76 19.51 8.47
CA HIS A 223 -10.95 19.62 9.70
C HIS A 223 -11.51 20.70 10.65
N THR A 224 -12.46 21.49 10.18
CA THR A 224 -13.17 22.49 10.99
C THR A 224 -14.65 22.15 11.11
N GLU A 225 -15.21 21.46 10.12
CA GLU A 225 -16.62 21.05 10.09
C GLU A 225 -16.86 19.69 10.74
N GLU A 226 -18.08 19.51 11.23
CA GLU A 226 -18.54 18.27 11.83
C GLU A 226 -18.85 17.22 10.75
N ILE A 227 -18.21 16.06 10.85
CA ILE A 227 -18.46 14.90 9.99
C ILE A 227 -19.47 13.99 10.68
N ALA A 228 -20.65 13.82 10.08
CA ALA A 228 -21.65 12.91 10.61
C ALA A 228 -21.12 11.46 10.59
N VAL A 229 -21.30 10.70 11.68
CA VAL A 229 -20.83 9.30 11.78
C VAL A 229 -21.43 8.43 10.67
N ARG A 230 -22.68 8.69 10.26
CA ARG A 230 -23.31 8.00 9.12
C ARG A 230 -22.57 8.18 7.79
N ALA A 231 -21.91 9.32 7.58
CA ALA A 231 -21.13 9.58 6.39
C ALA A 231 -19.86 8.71 6.38
N LEU A 232 -19.22 8.54 7.55
CA LEU A 232 -18.11 7.60 7.73
C LEU A 232 -18.54 6.16 7.45
N VAL A 233 -19.70 5.73 7.98
CA VAL A 233 -20.25 4.38 7.73
C VAL A 233 -20.49 4.14 6.24
N THR A 234 -21.05 5.14 5.55
CA THR A 234 -21.32 5.06 4.10
C THR A 234 -20.01 4.91 3.34
N ARG A 235 -19.03 5.77 3.63
CA ARG A 235 -17.74 5.75 2.97
C ARG A 235 -16.90 4.51 3.29
N LEU A 236 -17.02 3.98 4.51
CA LEU A 236 -16.44 2.69 4.91
C LEU A 236 -16.97 1.56 4.03
N LYS A 237 -18.29 1.48 3.80
CA LYS A 237 -18.89 0.46 2.93
C LYS A 237 -18.44 0.61 1.47
N ASP A 238 -18.29 1.84 1.00
CA ASP A 238 -17.91 2.12 -0.39
C ASP A 238 -16.42 1.86 -0.68
N GLU A 239 -15.54 2.24 0.25
CA GLU A 239 -14.08 2.14 0.12
C GLU A 239 -13.55 0.78 0.60
N TYR A 240 -14.19 0.19 1.62
CA TYR A 240 -13.76 -1.05 2.28
C TYR A 240 -14.91 -2.08 2.38
N PRO A 241 -15.44 -2.58 1.25
CA PRO A 241 -16.65 -3.42 1.22
C PRO A 241 -16.53 -4.78 1.94
N GLN A 242 -15.30 -5.21 2.27
CA GLN A 242 -15.03 -6.46 3.01
C GLN A 242 -14.74 -6.24 4.51
N VAL A 243 -14.80 -4.99 4.98
CA VAL A 243 -14.81 -4.69 6.41
C VAL A 243 -16.23 -4.89 6.91
N LYS A 244 -16.48 -6.02 7.58
CA LYS A 244 -17.79 -6.36 8.14
C LYS A 244 -17.94 -5.72 9.51
N ALA A 245 -18.12 -4.41 9.52
CA ALA A 245 -18.41 -3.64 10.72
C ALA A 245 -19.90 -3.26 10.76
N GLU A 246 -20.58 -3.61 11.85
CA GLU A 246 -21.91 -3.08 12.14
C GLU A 246 -21.81 -1.61 12.58
N THR A 247 -22.93 -0.88 12.58
CA THR A 247 -22.95 0.49 13.10
C THR A 247 -22.51 0.56 14.57
N SER A 248 -22.81 -0.49 15.35
CA SER A 248 -22.35 -0.62 16.74
C SER A 248 -20.83 -0.74 16.84
N ASP A 249 -20.18 -1.43 15.89
CA ASP A 249 -18.73 -1.56 15.84
C ASP A 249 -18.06 -0.24 15.48
N VAL A 250 -18.63 0.48 14.51
CA VAL A 250 -18.17 1.82 14.13
C VAL A 250 -18.28 2.78 15.29
N ASN A 251 -19.42 2.82 15.98
CA ASN A 251 -19.61 3.66 17.16
C ASN A 251 -18.57 3.35 18.24
N LYS A 252 -18.31 2.08 18.52
CA LYS A 252 -17.32 1.68 19.53
C LYS A 252 -15.89 2.05 19.15
N ALA A 253 -15.52 1.92 17.89
CA ALA A 253 -14.23 2.38 17.40
C ALA A 253 -14.11 3.92 17.50
N ILE A 254 -15.17 4.65 17.19
CA ILE A 254 -15.24 6.12 17.36
C ILE A 254 -15.15 6.53 18.82
N ASP A 255 -15.84 5.83 19.73
CA ASP A 255 -15.75 6.07 21.17
C ASP A 255 -14.29 5.94 21.64
N LYS A 256 -13.60 4.88 21.21
CA LYS A 256 -12.18 4.67 21.54
C LYS A 256 -11.29 5.79 20.99
N LEU A 257 -11.52 6.26 19.76
CA LEU A 257 -10.79 7.39 19.21
C LEU A 257 -11.04 8.68 20.01
N ALA A 258 -12.27 8.92 20.45
CA ALA A 258 -12.65 10.08 21.23
C ALA A 258 -12.07 10.04 22.66
N GLU A 259 -12.13 8.88 23.33
CA GLU A 259 -11.52 8.63 24.64
C GLU A 259 -10.01 8.90 24.65
N ASN A 260 -9.32 8.60 23.53
CA ASN A 260 -7.90 8.88 23.37
C ASN A 260 -7.60 10.31 22.88
N GLY A 261 -8.64 11.16 22.74
CA GLY A 261 -8.50 12.56 22.33
C GLY A 261 -8.16 12.76 20.85
N LEU A 262 -8.29 11.73 20.01
CA LEU A 262 -7.94 11.78 18.59
C LEU A 262 -9.02 12.45 17.75
N ILE A 263 -10.26 12.43 18.23
CA ILE A 263 -11.41 13.11 17.63
C ILE A 263 -12.28 13.70 18.74
N ILE A 264 -13.04 14.76 18.42
CA ILE A 264 -14.13 15.21 19.28
C ILE A 264 -15.39 14.49 18.83
N LEU A 265 -16.06 13.81 19.76
CA LEU A 265 -17.37 13.24 19.53
C LEU A 265 -18.44 14.19 20.08
N LYS A 266 -19.42 14.52 19.24
CA LYS A 266 -20.62 15.26 19.63
C LYS A 266 -21.85 14.41 19.38
N GLU A 267 -22.82 14.55 20.27
CA GLU A 267 -24.12 13.89 20.17
C GLU A 267 -25.21 14.92 20.45
N ASP A 268 -26.26 14.92 19.62
CA ASP A 268 -27.43 15.79 19.83
C ASP A 268 -28.52 15.09 20.65
N ASP A 269 -29.58 15.83 20.96
CA ASP A 269 -30.75 15.33 21.70
C ASP A 269 -31.51 14.19 20.97
N LYS A 270 -31.15 13.88 19.73
CA LYS A 270 -31.74 12.83 18.89
C LYS A 270 -30.81 11.63 18.72
N ASN A 271 -29.72 11.56 19.48
CA ASN A 271 -28.67 10.54 19.38
C ASN A 271 -27.99 10.48 18.00
N LEU A 272 -28.03 11.58 17.24
CA LEU A 272 -27.20 11.70 16.05
C LEU A 272 -25.79 12.04 16.52
N ARG A 273 -24.81 11.35 15.93
CA ARG A 273 -23.41 11.48 16.31
C ARG A 273 -22.62 12.13 15.19
N TRP A 274 -21.77 13.08 15.56
CA TRP A 274 -20.82 13.74 14.69
C TRP A 274 -19.43 13.65 15.30
N ILE A 275 -18.44 13.53 14.43
CA ILE A 275 -17.05 13.67 14.82
C ILE A 275 -16.54 14.99 14.28
N GLN A 276 -15.64 15.61 15.01
CA GLN A 276 -14.85 16.72 14.52
C GLN A 276 -13.39 16.32 14.68
N LEU A 277 -12.67 16.35 13.56
CA LEU A 277 -11.22 16.42 13.61
C LEU A 277 -10.92 17.81 14.16
N HIS A 278 -10.20 17.92 15.28
CA HIS A 278 -10.08 19.19 16.00
C HIS A 278 -9.63 20.32 15.04
N PRO A 279 -10.11 21.57 15.17
CA PRO A 279 -9.51 22.67 14.42
C PRO A 279 -8.10 22.91 14.92
N THR A 280 -7.10 22.63 14.06
CA THR A 280 -5.74 23.20 13.92
C THR A 280 -4.85 23.57 15.13
N GLU A 281 -5.27 23.49 16.39
CA GLU A 281 -4.46 23.90 17.56
C GLU A 281 -4.36 22.84 18.66
N ASN A 282 -4.75 21.59 18.41
CA ASN A 282 -4.52 20.51 19.36
C ASN A 282 -3.27 19.69 19.02
N GLU A 283 -2.64 19.25 20.09
CA GLU A 283 -1.36 18.55 20.10
C GLU A 283 -1.40 17.29 19.23
N SER A 284 -2.50 16.54 19.27
CA SER A 284 -2.71 15.36 18.42
C SER A 284 -2.74 15.68 16.91
N ASN A 285 -3.25 16.85 16.50
CA ASN A 285 -3.19 17.26 15.09
C ASN A 285 -1.78 17.65 14.66
N ALA A 286 -0.98 18.25 15.56
CA ALA A 286 0.42 18.52 15.26
C ALA A 286 1.17 17.22 15.02
N ILE A 287 0.92 16.19 15.81
CA ILE A 287 1.46 14.83 15.60
C ILE A 287 1.01 14.26 14.26
N LEU A 288 -0.30 14.27 13.97
CA LEU A 288 -0.83 13.76 12.70
C LEU A 288 -0.27 14.55 11.49
N ALA A 289 -0.13 15.87 11.60
CA ALA A 289 0.42 16.71 10.54
C ALA A 289 1.90 16.42 10.29
N LEU A 290 2.70 16.18 11.34
CA LEU A 290 4.09 15.78 11.21
C LEU A 290 4.22 14.37 10.60
N ALA A 291 3.33 13.46 11.00
CA ALA A 291 3.29 12.10 10.48
C ALA A 291 2.69 12.01 9.06
N LYS A 292 1.98 13.05 8.60
CA LYS A 292 1.21 13.06 7.36
C LYS A 292 2.05 12.72 6.12
N ASP A 293 3.24 13.30 6.04
CA ASP A 293 4.12 13.17 4.88
C ASP A 293 4.90 11.86 4.92
N LYS A 294 5.46 11.54 6.09
CA LYS A 294 6.41 10.42 6.28
C LYS A 294 5.75 9.11 6.69
N GLY A 295 4.54 9.16 7.24
CA GLY A 295 3.85 8.02 7.87
C GLY A 295 4.46 7.57 9.19
N PHE A 296 5.49 8.27 9.68
CA PHE A 296 6.11 8.09 10.97
C PHE A 296 6.69 9.42 11.47
N ILE A 297 6.95 9.49 12.77
CA ILE A 297 7.64 10.62 13.42
C ILE A 297 8.68 10.09 14.40
N THR A 298 9.68 10.90 14.73
CA THR A 298 10.55 10.69 15.89
C THR A 298 10.21 11.66 17.01
N LEU A 299 10.58 11.31 18.25
CA LEU A 299 10.39 12.20 19.40
C LEU A 299 11.09 13.56 19.19
N ASP A 300 12.31 13.53 18.63
CA ASP A 300 13.08 14.72 18.32
C ASP A 300 12.39 15.61 17.28
N GLU A 301 11.80 15.03 16.23
CA GLU A 301 11.05 15.78 15.22
C GLU A 301 9.84 16.48 15.82
N VAL A 302 9.11 15.80 16.70
CA VAL A 302 7.98 16.40 17.41
C VAL A 302 8.45 17.56 18.27
N MET A 303 9.44 17.33 19.15
CA MET A 303 9.97 18.38 20.03
C MET A 303 10.48 19.59 19.25
N LEU A 304 11.17 19.36 18.12
CA LEU A 304 11.73 20.44 17.30
C LEU A 304 10.65 21.28 16.63
N GLN A 305 9.61 20.63 16.08
CA GLN A 305 8.57 21.31 15.29
C GLN A 305 7.48 21.93 16.17
N THR A 306 7.14 21.32 17.30
CA THR A 306 6.08 21.81 18.20
C THR A 306 6.61 22.64 19.38
N LYS A 307 7.93 22.59 19.62
CA LYS A 307 8.61 23.21 20.78
C LYS A 307 8.12 22.67 22.12
N TRP A 308 7.59 21.46 22.17
CA TRP A 308 7.18 20.83 23.41
C TRP A 308 8.36 20.28 24.22
N SER A 309 8.16 20.15 25.53
CA SER A 309 9.07 19.36 26.36
C SER A 309 9.05 17.89 25.93
N GLN A 310 10.12 17.17 26.23
CA GLN A 310 10.23 15.74 25.95
C GLN A 310 9.09 14.95 26.61
N GLU A 311 8.74 15.30 27.84
CA GLU A 311 7.65 14.68 28.61
C GLU A 311 6.31 14.84 27.87
N LYS A 312 5.98 16.07 27.47
CA LYS A 312 4.75 16.37 26.74
C LYS A 312 4.70 15.68 25.37
N ALA A 313 5.80 15.71 24.60
CA ALA A 313 5.87 15.02 23.31
C ALA A 313 5.69 13.50 23.46
N THR A 314 6.25 12.92 24.51
CA THR A 314 6.08 11.48 24.81
C THR A 314 4.63 11.16 25.16
N GLU A 315 4.01 11.95 26.05
CA GLU A 315 2.61 11.78 26.45
C GLU A 315 1.65 11.84 25.25
N GLU A 316 1.85 12.79 24.34
CA GLU A 316 1.01 12.92 23.15
C GLU A 316 1.18 11.78 22.16
N ILE A 317 2.40 11.31 21.95
CA ILE A 317 2.65 10.15 21.08
C ILE A 317 2.04 8.87 21.71
N GLU A 318 2.11 8.72 23.03
CA GLU A 318 1.53 7.57 23.74
C GLU A 318 0.01 7.45 23.55
N LYS A 319 -0.71 8.56 23.40
CA LYS A 319 -2.16 8.53 23.11
C LYS A 319 -2.45 7.74 21.83
N PHE A 320 -1.66 7.96 20.78
CA PHE A 320 -1.81 7.22 19.53
C PHE A 320 -1.44 5.74 19.66
N ILE A 321 -0.42 5.41 20.46
CA ILE A 321 -0.06 4.01 20.72
C ILE A 321 -1.19 3.31 21.48
N LYS A 322 -1.73 3.93 22.52
CA LYS A 322 -2.84 3.40 23.33
C LYS A 322 -4.13 3.24 22.52
N ALA A 323 -4.37 4.14 21.58
CA ALA A 323 -5.47 4.06 20.62
C ALA A 323 -5.26 3.03 19.51
N GLY A 324 -4.07 2.39 19.42
CA GLY A 324 -3.70 1.50 18.32
C GLY A 324 -3.46 2.21 16.98
N CYS A 325 -3.36 3.55 16.99
CA CYS A 325 -3.11 4.39 15.83
C CYS A 325 -1.64 4.56 15.49
N ALA A 326 -0.74 4.26 16.44
CA ALA A 326 0.69 4.27 16.22
C ALA A 326 1.37 3.00 16.76
N VAL A 327 2.47 2.61 16.12
CA VAL A 327 3.31 1.46 16.51
C VAL A 327 4.74 1.94 16.71
N VAL A 328 5.36 1.53 17.81
CA VAL A 328 6.78 1.80 18.10
C VAL A 328 7.67 0.78 17.39
N ASP A 329 8.68 1.30 16.71
CA ASP A 329 9.84 0.56 16.21
C ASP A 329 11.10 1.14 16.87
N SER A 330 11.64 0.41 17.84
CA SER A 330 12.83 0.81 18.58
C SER A 330 14.08 0.20 17.94
N SER A 331 14.75 0.97 17.08
CA SER A 331 16.09 0.65 16.59
C SER A 331 17.16 1.25 17.52
N TYR A 332 18.11 0.42 17.97
CA TYR A 332 19.20 0.87 18.84
C TYR A 332 20.11 1.92 18.17
N ALA A 333 20.19 1.92 16.83
CA ALA A 333 21.08 2.80 16.07
C ALA A 333 20.44 4.13 15.65
N GLU A 334 19.12 4.20 15.56
CA GLU A 334 18.40 5.35 14.97
C GLU A 334 17.41 6.03 15.94
N GLY A 335 17.22 5.48 17.15
CA GLY A 335 16.20 5.93 18.09
C GLY A 335 14.80 5.37 17.76
N PRO A 336 13.81 5.54 18.68
CA PRO A 336 12.46 5.04 18.46
C PRO A 336 11.74 5.84 17.37
N LYS A 337 11.17 5.11 16.40
CA LYS A 337 10.27 5.64 15.37
C LYS A 337 8.84 5.24 15.70
N TYR A 338 7.93 6.19 15.61
CA TYR A 338 6.50 5.98 15.84
C TYR A 338 5.79 6.00 14.49
N TYR A 339 5.42 4.82 13.99
CA TYR A 339 4.73 4.67 12.72
C TYR A 339 3.23 4.82 12.92
N PHE A 340 2.54 5.48 12.00
CA PHE A 340 1.10 5.70 12.04
C PHE A 340 0.46 4.93 10.88
N PRO A 341 0.06 3.66 11.06
CA PRO A 341 -0.40 2.83 9.94
C PRO A 341 -1.60 3.42 9.19
N GLY A 342 -2.48 4.13 9.90
CA GLY A 342 -3.61 4.86 9.30
C GLY A 342 -3.23 6.10 8.48
N LEU A 343 -2.06 6.69 8.75
CA LEU A 343 -1.51 7.86 8.06
C LEU A 343 -0.38 7.51 7.07
N LEU A 344 -0.14 6.23 6.80
CA LEU A 344 0.71 5.82 5.68
C LEU A 344 -0.01 6.14 4.34
N ASN A 345 -0.33 7.44 4.12
CA ASN A 345 -0.90 8.14 2.98
C ASN A 345 -1.10 9.62 3.41
N GLU A 346 -0.33 10.58 2.89
CA GLU A 346 -0.70 11.36 1.68
C GLU A 346 0.33 11.39 0.56
#